data_AF-A0A221W0L1-F1
#
_entry.id   AF-A0A221W0L1-F1
#
_cell.length_a   1.000
_cell.length_b   1.000
_cell.length_c   1.000
_cell.angle_alpha   90.00
_cell.angle_beta   90.00
_cell.angle_gamma   90.00
#
_symmetry.space_group_name_H-M   'P 1'
#
loop_
_entity.id
_entity.type
_entity.pdbx_description
1 polymer ?
#
loop_
_entity_poly.entity_id
_entity_poly.type
_entity_poly.pdbx_seq_one_letter_code
_entity_poly.pdbx_strand_id
1 'polypeptide(L)'
;MADLVPSTSPQGESDQPNPSDRPSEWQHRDHAGGAGHSGPSSADDADDGREKPSKPAKKGSFWRELFVLVGIAVVLTIVIQTFLARVYVIPSQSMEETLHGCAGCTNDRVLVDKITYRFTDPEPGDVVVFRGPEAWGQNDFMTAEPANPVARFVQNVGAMFGFAQPDEKDFVKRVIATGGQTVECCDEENRVLVDGDPLDEPYIFWQPGRGNTQEPFGPVTVPDDHIWMMGDNRNNSLDSRVQGGGGELGAVPLDNVIGKARIVVLPPQRWQGISDHDPQQSVLSAPAWQAAVPAGLGLLGAFPTLWLGRRLLGRRDRD
;
A
#
# COMPACT_ATOMS: atom_id res chain seq x y z
N MET A 1 -2.07 -60.60 22.05
CA MET A 1 -1.51 -59.93 23.25
C MET A 1 -1.66 -58.43 23.00
N ALA A 2 -2.68 -57.76 23.53
CA ALA A 2 -2.77 -57.27 24.92
C ALA A 2 -1.70 -56.17 25.12
N ASP A 3 -1.97 -54.89 25.42
CA ASP A 3 -2.99 -54.25 26.27
C ASP A 3 -3.09 -52.73 25.92
N LEU A 4 -4.28 -52.13 25.77
CA LEU A 4 -5.15 -51.43 26.75
C LEU A 4 -4.80 -49.95 27.04
N VAL A 5 -5.81 -49.10 26.79
CA VAL A 5 -6.01 -47.68 27.14
C VAL A 5 -6.24 -47.53 28.66
N PRO A 6 -6.11 -46.33 29.28
CA PRO A 6 -7.27 -45.42 29.46
C PRO A 6 -6.88 -43.91 29.33
N SER A 7 -7.65 -42.97 28.77
CA SER A 7 -9.01 -42.47 29.06
C SER A 7 -9.23 -42.02 30.51
N THR A 8 -9.08 -40.72 30.77
CA THR A 8 -9.72 -40.03 31.92
C THR A 8 -10.15 -38.60 31.56
N SER A 9 -11.47 -38.38 31.56
CA SER A 9 -12.10 -37.08 31.81
C SER A 9 -12.21 -36.86 33.32
N PRO A 10 -12.45 -35.61 33.76
CA PRO A 10 -13.61 -35.41 34.64
C PRO A 10 -14.44 -34.15 34.31
N GLN A 11 -15.68 -34.23 34.79
CA GLN A 11 -16.80 -33.30 34.67
C GLN A 11 -16.73 -32.11 35.65
N GLY A 12 -17.52 -31.07 35.37
CA GLY A 12 -17.94 -29.98 36.27
C GLY A 12 -18.55 -28.85 35.42
N GLU A 13 -19.85 -28.84 35.11
CA GLU A 13 -21.04 -28.56 35.94
C GLU A 13 -21.14 -27.07 36.39
N SER A 14 -22.15 -26.42 35.80
CA SER A 14 -22.95 -25.23 36.18
C SER A 14 -22.31 -23.94 36.71
N ASP A 15 -22.56 -22.82 36.01
CA ASP A 15 -23.34 -21.71 36.59
C ASP A 15 -23.81 -20.70 35.54
N GLN A 16 -25.13 -20.63 35.31
CA GLN A 16 -25.83 -19.51 34.70
C GLN A 16 -26.83 -18.98 35.74
N PRO A 17 -26.96 -17.66 35.91
CA PRO A 17 -28.18 -17.09 36.46
C PRO A 17 -28.88 -16.20 35.42
N ASN A 18 -30.08 -16.62 35.05
CA ASN A 18 -31.22 -15.77 34.69
C ASN A 18 -32.35 -16.30 35.58
N PRO A 19 -33.08 -15.48 36.35
CA PRO A 19 -34.27 -14.87 35.76
C PRO A 19 -34.73 -13.54 36.42
N SER A 20 -35.52 -12.79 35.63
CA SER A 20 -36.72 -12.04 36.03
C SER A 20 -36.82 -11.48 37.47
N ASP A 21 -36.79 -10.15 37.57
CA ASP A 21 -37.63 -9.43 38.53
C ASP A 21 -38.15 -8.14 37.88
N ARG A 22 -39.41 -8.21 37.41
CA ARG A 22 -40.34 -7.08 37.36
C ARG A 22 -41.22 -7.20 38.61
N PRO A 23 -41.67 -6.07 39.18
CA PRO A 23 -43.07 -5.78 38.94
C PRO A 23 -43.35 -4.31 38.60
N SER A 24 -44.27 -4.20 37.65
CA SER A 24 -45.16 -3.08 37.36
C SER A 24 -46.22 -2.90 38.46
N GLU A 25 -46.98 -1.80 38.33
CA GLU A 25 -48.24 -1.46 39.02
C GLU A 25 -48.14 -0.64 40.30
N TRP A 26 -48.48 0.65 40.15
CA TRP A 26 -49.41 1.31 41.06
C TRP A 26 -50.44 2.06 40.23
N GLN A 27 -51.59 1.42 40.04
CA GLN A 27 -52.81 2.02 39.54
C GLN A 27 -53.67 2.50 40.73
N HIS A 28 -54.31 3.64 40.51
CA HIS A 28 -55.52 4.16 41.16
C HIS A 28 -55.50 4.46 42.67
N ARG A 29 -55.75 5.73 43.00
CA ARG A 29 -56.87 6.09 43.87
C ARG A 29 -57.39 7.51 43.62
N ASP A 30 -58.71 7.54 43.47
CA ASP A 30 -59.60 8.68 43.30
C ASP A 30 -59.68 9.55 44.56
N HIS A 31 -60.18 10.78 44.39
CA HIS A 31 -61.14 11.52 45.26
C HIS A 31 -61.06 13.01 44.84
N ALA A 32 -62.01 13.53 44.07
CA ALA A 32 -63.33 14.04 44.48
C ALA A 32 -63.29 15.40 45.22
N GLY A 33 -63.88 16.41 44.57
CA GLY A 33 -64.75 17.41 45.20
C GLY A 33 -64.12 18.71 45.70
N GLY A 34 -64.62 19.84 45.20
CA GLY A 34 -64.38 21.15 45.80
C GLY A 34 -64.75 22.33 44.91
N ALA A 35 -66.03 22.72 44.92
CA ALA A 35 -66.57 23.88 44.23
C ALA A 35 -66.12 25.22 44.86
N GLY A 36 -66.05 26.29 44.07
CA GLY A 36 -66.00 27.65 44.62
C GLY A 36 -65.77 28.79 43.63
N HIS A 37 -66.86 29.51 43.32
CA HIS A 37 -66.95 30.97 43.18
C HIS A 37 -66.44 31.72 41.91
N SER A 38 -67.41 31.94 41.00
CA SER A 38 -67.93 33.25 40.51
C SER A 38 -67.02 34.48 40.33
N GLY A 39 -67.05 35.05 39.10
CA GLY A 39 -66.80 36.47 38.84
C GLY A 39 -66.40 36.78 37.37
N PRO A 40 -67.15 37.59 36.60
CA PRO A 40 -67.03 37.70 35.12
C PRO A 40 -66.27 38.96 34.64
N SER A 41 -66.11 39.05 33.30
CA SER A 41 -65.71 40.21 32.44
C SER A 41 -64.40 39.90 31.68
N SER A 42 -64.18 40.18 30.39
CA SER A 42 -64.90 40.88 29.31
C SER A 42 -64.41 40.23 27.99
N ALA A 43 -65.30 39.95 27.03
CA ALA A 43 -65.46 40.69 25.78
C ALA A 43 -64.18 40.90 24.93
N ASP A 44 -64.24 40.30 23.74
CA ASP A 44 -63.67 40.74 22.46
C ASP A 44 -62.15 40.74 22.29
N ASP A 45 -61.65 39.78 21.49
CA ASP A 45 -60.82 40.11 20.33
C ASP A 45 -60.78 38.93 19.35
N ALA A 46 -61.37 39.16 18.17
CA ALA A 46 -61.19 38.33 16.99
C ALA A 46 -59.88 38.75 16.32
N ASP A 47 -58.86 37.88 16.34
CA ASP A 47 -57.68 38.01 15.49
C ASP A 47 -57.55 36.79 14.56
N ASP A 48 -57.49 37.11 13.27
CA ASP A 48 -57.40 36.23 12.10
C ASP A 48 -56.04 35.49 12.08
N GLY A 49 -55.93 34.47 12.92
CA GLY A 49 -54.79 33.56 12.93
C GLY A 49 -54.87 32.54 11.81
N ARG A 50 -54.61 32.94 10.56
CA ARG A 50 -54.39 32.00 9.44
C ARG A 50 -53.28 31.02 9.79
N GLU A 51 -53.65 29.78 10.10
CA GLU A 51 -52.73 28.66 10.10
C GLU A 51 -52.12 28.51 8.70
N LYS A 52 -50.87 28.96 8.54
CA LYS A 52 -50.10 28.67 7.33
C LYS A 52 -49.86 27.15 7.31
N PRO A 53 -50.26 26.43 6.24
CA PRO A 53 -49.98 25.00 6.17
C PRO A 53 -48.46 24.81 6.15
N SER A 54 -47.93 24.12 7.15
CA SER A 54 -46.54 23.69 7.18
C SER A 54 -46.30 22.80 5.95
N LYS A 55 -45.51 23.30 5.00
CA LYS A 55 -45.18 22.55 3.79
C LYS A 55 -44.48 21.25 4.19
N PRO A 56 -44.89 20.07 3.69
CA PRO A 56 -44.22 18.82 4.02
C PRO A 56 -42.79 18.89 3.48
N ALA A 57 -41.81 18.60 4.34
CA ALA A 57 -40.41 18.51 3.95
C ALA A 57 -40.26 17.49 2.80
N LYS A 58 -39.81 17.96 1.64
CA LYS A 58 -39.68 17.15 0.43
C LYS A 58 -38.54 16.15 0.60
N LYS A 59 -38.86 14.91 0.97
CA LYS A 59 -37.93 13.77 1.09
C LYS A 59 -37.19 13.40 -0.22
N GLY A 60 -37.53 14.01 -1.36
CA GLY A 60 -36.90 13.76 -2.66
C GLY A 60 -35.55 14.45 -2.90
N SER A 61 -35.18 15.49 -2.14
CA SER A 61 -33.88 16.17 -2.34
C SER A 61 -32.70 15.35 -1.79
N PHE A 62 -32.91 14.65 -0.67
CA PHE A 62 -31.87 13.87 0.00
C PHE A 62 -31.29 12.78 -0.89
N TRP A 63 -32.13 11.98 -1.55
CA TRP A 63 -31.66 10.92 -2.45
C TRP A 63 -30.95 11.49 -3.68
N ARG A 64 -31.43 12.60 -4.24
CA ARG A 64 -30.77 13.27 -5.36
C ARG A 64 -29.40 13.81 -4.96
N GLU A 65 -29.30 14.50 -3.82
CA GLU A 65 -28.03 15.02 -3.29
C GLU A 65 -27.06 13.88 -2.97
N LEU A 66 -27.54 12.79 -2.36
CA LEU A 66 -26.73 11.58 -2.11
C LEU A 66 -26.18 10.99 -3.41
N PHE A 67 -27.02 10.78 -4.44
CA PHE A 67 -26.56 10.24 -5.71
C PHE A 67 -25.59 11.16 -6.44
N VAL A 68 -25.79 12.48 -6.37
CA VAL A 68 -24.83 13.46 -6.93
C VAL A 68 -23.49 13.37 -6.20
N LEU A 69 -23.49 13.35 -4.87
CA LEU A 69 -22.26 13.23 -4.07
C LEU A 69 -21.53 11.91 -4.32
N VAL A 70 -22.26 10.79 -4.33
CA VAL A 70 -21.71 9.47 -4.66
C VAL A 70 -21.16 9.45 -6.09
N GLY A 71 -21.86 10.04 -7.05
CA GLY A 71 -21.41 10.17 -8.42
C GLY A 71 -20.10 10.93 -8.55
N ILE A 72 -19.99 12.09 -7.88
CA ILE A 72 -18.75 12.87 -7.81
C ILE A 72 -17.63 12.05 -7.18
N ALA A 73 -17.89 11.39 -6.05
CA ALA A 73 -16.90 10.56 -5.36
C ALA A 73 -16.39 9.40 -6.24
N VAL A 74 -17.29 8.71 -6.95
CA VAL A 74 -16.93 7.66 -7.92
C VAL A 74 -16.09 8.23 -9.07
N VAL A 75 -16.49 9.35 -9.66
CA VAL A 75 -15.71 9.99 -10.74
C VAL A 75 -14.33 10.40 -10.26
N LEU A 76 -14.23 11.06 -9.10
CA LEU A 76 -12.94 11.43 -8.50
C LEU A 76 -12.07 10.20 -8.24
N THR A 77 -12.67 9.12 -7.73
CA THR A 77 -11.96 7.86 -7.48
C THR A 77 -11.43 7.27 -8.78
N ILE A 78 -12.24 7.23 -9.84
CA ILE A 78 -11.82 6.77 -11.17
C ILE A 78 -10.67 7.62 -11.70
N VAL A 79 -10.75 8.95 -11.61
CA VAL A 79 -9.68 9.85 -12.07
C VAL A 79 -8.39 9.61 -11.29
N ILE A 80 -8.46 9.59 -9.96
CA ILE A 80 -7.29 9.33 -9.10
C ILE A 80 -6.68 7.98 -9.44
N GLN A 81 -7.50 6.94 -9.58
CA GLN A 81 -6.99 5.59 -9.85
C GLN A 81 -6.45 5.37 -11.25
N THR A 82 -7.02 6.08 -12.22
CA THR A 82 -6.58 5.99 -13.61
C THR A 82 -5.24 6.70 -13.79
N PHE A 83 -5.08 7.87 -13.18
CA PHE A 83 -3.95 8.76 -13.49
C PHE A 83 -2.87 8.86 -12.41
N LEU A 84 -3.25 8.77 -11.13
CA LEU A 84 -2.38 9.10 -10.00
C LEU A 84 -1.87 7.84 -9.29
N ALA A 85 -2.76 7.02 -8.73
CA ALA A 85 -2.34 5.86 -7.96
C ALA A 85 -3.42 4.76 -7.92
N ARG A 86 -3.00 3.50 -8.06
CA ARG A 86 -3.92 2.34 -8.07
C ARG A 86 -3.50 1.30 -7.05
N VAL A 87 -4.47 0.62 -6.46
CA VAL A 87 -4.22 -0.51 -5.54
C VAL A 87 -4.19 -1.83 -6.32
N TYR A 88 -3.11 -2.59 -6.16
CA TYR A 88 -2.91 -3.91 -6.75
C TYR A 88 -2.87 -5.00 -5.67
N VAL A 89 -3.49 -6.15 -5.92
CA VAL A 89 -3.34 -7.36 -5.06
C VAL A 89 -2.10 -8.12 -5.50
N ILE A 90 -1.33 -8.67 -4.55
CA ILE A 90 -0.14 -9.49 -4.84
C ILE A 90 -0.49 -10.98 -4.73
N PRO A 91 -0.64 -11.71 -5.85
CA PRO A 91 -1.11 -13.09 -5.81
C PRO A 91 0.01 -14.14 -5.68
N SER A 92 1.29 -13.73 -5.74
CA SER A 92 2.44 -14.64 -5.82
C SER A 92 3.49 -14.39 -4.73
N GLN A 93 4.31 -15.43 -4.47
CA GLN A 93 5.36 -15.42 -3.45
C GLN A 93 6.71 -14.87 -3.95
N SER A 94 6.78 -14.38 -5.18
CA SER A 94 8.05 -14.00 -5.83
C SER A 94 8.74 -12.79 -5.21
N MET A 95 8.01 -12.01 -4.40
CA MET A 95 8.50 -10.82 -3.71
C MET A 95 8.51 -10.99 -2.18
N GLU A 96 8.40 -12.21 -1.66
CA GLU A 96 8.58 -12.45 -0.22
C GLU A 96 9.98 -12.03 0.25
N GLU A 97 10.19 -11.48 1.45
CA GLU A 97 9.19 -11.06 2.45
C GLU A 97 8.68 -9.62 2.23
N THR A 98 9.20 -8.92 1.21
CA THR A 98 8.82 -7.53 0.88
C THR A 98 7.33 -7.39 0.61
N LEU A 99 6.76 -8.27 -0.23
CA LEU A 99 5.34 -8.33 -0.54
C LEU A 99 4.83 -9.77 -0.37
N HIS A 100 3.86 -9.94 0.51
CA HIS A 100 3.28 -11.26 0.78
C HIS A 100 2.17 -11.59 -0.20
N GLY A 101 2.25 -12.76 -0.82
CA GLY A 101 1.24 -13.21 -1.78
C GLY A 101 1.27 -14.71 -1.98
N CYS A 102 0.10 -15.37 -1.98
CA CYS A 102 0.02 -16.80 -2.27
C CYS A 102 -1.41 -17.25 -2.63
N ALA A 103 -1.53 -18.48 -3.14
CA ALA A 103 -2.82 -19.09 -3.40
C ALA A 103 -3.54 -19.42 -2.07
N GLY A 104 -4.67 -18.76 -1.81
CA GLY A 104 -5.54 -19.07 -0.67
C GLY A 104 -5.18 -18.41 0.66
N CYS A 105 -4.20 -17.50 0.70
CA CYS A 105 -3.90 -16.70 1.89
C CYS A 105 -4.40 -15.25 1.77
N THR A 106 -4.18 -14.47 2.84
CA THR A 106 -4.43 -13.04 2.86
C THR A 106 -3.28 -12.33 2.15
N ASN A 107 -3.49 -12.00 0.88
CA ASN A 107 -2.52 -11.31 0.04
C ASN A 107 -2.36 -9.84 0.42
N ASP A 108 -1.13 -9.33 0.31
CA ASP A 108 -0.85 -7.91 0.40
C ASP A 108 -1.55 -7.17 -0.75
N ARG A 109 -1.97 -5.94 -0.45
CA ARG A 109 -2.43 -4.98 -1.44
C ARG A 109 -1.56 -3.76 -1.39
N VAL A 110 -1.05 -3.37 -2.54
CA VAL A 110 -0.02 -2.36 -2.66
C VAL A 110 -0.57 -1.15 -3.40
N LEU A 111 -0.33 0.04 -2.85
CA LEU A 111 -0.56 1.29 -3.55
C LEU A 111 0.60 1.56 -4.51
N VAL A 112 0.26 1.64 -5.80
CA VAL A 112 1.19 1.88 -6.89
C VAL A 112 1.03 3.32 -7.35
N ASP A 113 2.13 4.07 -7.29
CA ASP A 113 2.24 5.44 -7.79
C ASP A 113 2.53 5.44 -9.29
N LYS A 114 1.64 6.05 -10.08
CA LYS A 114 1.72 6.16 -11.53
C LYS A 114 2.24 7.51 -12.02
N ILE A 115 2.61 8.40 -11.10
CA ILE A 115 3.08 9.75 -11.40
C ILE A 115 4.60 9.78 -11.48
N THR A 116 5.31 9.09 -10.58
CA THR A 116 6.79 9.07 -10.53
C THR A 116 7.39 8.84 -11.92
N TYR A 117 7.01 7.75 -12.59
CA TYR A 117 7.57 7.39 -13.90
C TYR A 117 7.00 8.15 -15.11
N ARG A 118 6.26 9.24 -14.87
CA ARG A 118 5.94 10.20 -15.94
C ARG A 118 7.01 11.28 -16.08
N PHE A 119 7.88 11.40 -15.08
CA PHE A 119 8.87 12.48 -14.97
C PHE A 119 10.28 11.98 -14.71
N THR A 120 10.44 10.73 -14.25
CA THR A 120 11.73 10.08 -14.01
C THR A 120 11.69 8.66 -14.56
N ASP A 121 12.86 8.08 -14.82
CA ASP A 121 12.95 6.67 -15.17
C ASP A 121 13.05 5.79 -13.90
N PRO A 122 12.74 4.49 -13.99
CA PRO A 122 12.98 3.53 -12.90
C PRO A 122 14.47 3.42 -12.58
N GLU A 123 14.80 3.45 -11.30
CA GLU A 123 16.18 3.36 -10.80
C GLU A 123 16.43 1.99 -10.15
N PRO A 124 17.69 1.52 -10.09
CA PRO A 124 18.04 0.32 -9.33
C PRO A 124 17.50 0.37 -7.89
N GLY A 125 16.92 -0.73 -7.44
CA GLY A 125 16.27 -0.84 -6.14
C GLY A 125 14.76 -0.57 -6.18
N ASP A 126 14.22 0.06 -7.22
CA ASP A 126 12.78 0.32 -7.31
C ASP A 126 11.96 -0.98 -7.39
N VAL A 127 10.88 -1.07 -6.61
CA VAL A 127 9.87 -2.11 -6.78
C VAL A 127 8.78 -1.60 -7.73
N VAL A 128 8.65 -2.23 -8.88
CA VAL A 128 7.85 -1.73 -10.01
C VAL A 128 6.78 -2.72 -10.39
N VAL A 129 5.59 -2.20 -10.65
CA VAL A 129 4.53 -2.95 -11.33
C VAL A 129 4.61 -2.65 -12.82
N PHE A 130 4.62 -3.68 -13.66
CA PHE A 130 4.76 -3.56 -15.11
C PHE A 130 3.95 -4.65 -15.82
N ARG A 131 3.67 -4.44 -17.10
CA ARG A 131 3.09 -5.47 -17.97
C ARG A 131 4.20 -6.33 -18.56
N GLY A 132 4.11 -7.65 -18.44
CA GLY A 132 5.07 -8.55 -19.08
C GLY A 132 5.10 -8.34 -20.61
N PRO A 133 6.29 -8.18 -21.24
CA PRO A 133 6.40 -8.17 -22.70
C PRO A 133 6.02 -9.56 -23.27
N GLU A 134 5.91 -9.69 -24.60
CA GLU A 134 5.44 -10.95 -25.21
C GLU A 134 6.30 -12.17 -24.86
N ALA A 135 7.60 -11.97 -24.59
CA ALA A 135 8.52 -13.02 -24.16
C ALA A 135 8.22 -13.54 -22.74
N TRP A 136 7.49 -12.78 -21.92
CA TRP A 136 7.09 -13.15 -20.56
C TRP A 136 5.78 -13.94 -20.58
N GLY A 137 5.89 -15.24 -20.88
CA GLY A 137 4.75 -16.15 -20.96
C GLY A 137 4.52 -17.01 -19.72
N GLN A 138 5.43 -16.99 -18.74
CA GLN A 138 5.31 -17.83 -17.54
C GLN A 138 4.71 -17.01 -16.39
N ASN A 139 3.55 -17.45 -15.89
CA ASN A 139 2.86 -16.75 -14.81
C ASN A 139 3.02 -17.52 -13.49
N ASP A 140 3.33 -16.78 -12.41
CA ASP A 140 3.41 -17.33 -11.04
C ASP A 140 2.03 -17.63 -10.44
N PHE A 141 0.94 -17.24 -11.12
CA PHE A 141 -0.44 -17.37 -10.69
C PHE A 141 -1.40 -17.45 -11.90
N MET A 142 -2.62 -17.92 -11.66
CA MET A 142 -3.69 -18.02 -12.65
C MET A 142 -4.90 -17.22 -12.16
N THR A 143 -5.48 -16.39 -13.02
CA THR A 143 -6.66 -15.58 -12.77
C THR A 143 -7.83 -16.15 -13.56
N ALA A 144 -8.92 -16.52 -12.88
CA ALA A 144 -10.12 -16.98 -13.56
C ALA A 144 -10.79 -15.82 -14.33
N GLU A 145 -10.88 -15.94 -15.65
CA GLU A 145 -11.67 -15.02 -16.49
C GLU A 145 -13.18 -15.22 -16.24
N PRO A 146 -13.95 -14.14 -15.98
CA PRO A 146 -15.37 -14.24 -15.69
C PRO A 146 -16.17 -14.62 -16.95
N ALA A 147 -16.99 -15.67 -16.84
CA ALA A 147 -17.75 -16.22 -17.96
C ALA A 147 -18.92 -15.34 -18.46
N ASN A 148 -19.33 -14.31 -17.71
CA ASN A 148 -20.46 -13.45 -18.10
C ASN A 148 -20.20 -11.94 -17.86
N PRO A 149 -20.91 -11.06 -18.60
CA PRO A 149 -20.69 -9.61 -18.55
C PRO A 149 -20.97 -8.96 -17.18
N VAL A 150 -21.93 -9.50 -16.41
CA VAL A 150 -22.29 -8.96 -15.10
C VAL A 150 -21.19 -9.27 -14.07
N ALA A 151 -20.68 -10.50 -14.08
CA ALA A 151 -19.55 -10.91 -13.25
C ALA A 151 -18.31 -10.09 -13.59
N ARG A 152 -18.05 -9.84 -14.88
CA ARG A 152 -16.96 -8.97 -15.33
C ARG A 152 -17.13 -7.53 -14.82
N PHE A 153 -18.35 -6.98 -14.85
CA PHE A 153 -18.64 -5.67 -14.28
C PHE A 153 -18.36 -5.64 -12.76
N VAL A 154 -18.85 -6.62 -12.00
CA VAL A 154 -18.61 -6.70 -10.55
C VAL A 154 -17.12 -6.87 -10.24
N GLN A 155 -16.40 -7.69 -11.00
CA GLN A 155 -14.97 -7.87 -10.85
C GLN A 155 -14.19 -6.60 -11.19
N ASN A 156 -14.59 -5.84 -12.22
CA ASN A 156 -13.97 -4.56 -12.56
C ASN A 156 -14.17 -3.52 -11.45
N VAL A 157 -15.36 -3.48 -10.86
CA VAL A 157 -15.63 -2.64 -9.68
C VAL A 157 -14.79 -3.11 -8.48
N GLY A 158 -14.71 -4.43 -8.25
CA GLY A 158 -13.83 -5.01 -7.23
C GLY A 158 -12.37 -4.62 -7.45
N ALA A 159 -11.85 -4.73 -8.67
CA ALA A 159 -10.49 -4.40 -9.06
C ALA A 159 -10.16 -2.92 -8.84
N MET A 160 -11.13 -2.03 -9.07
CA MET A 160 -11.01 -0.60 -8.77
C MET A 160 -10.74 -0.38 -7.28
N PHE A 161 -11.41 -1.13 -6.41
CA PHE A 161 -11.16 -1.02 -4.96
C PHE A 161 -10.12 -2.02 -4.44
N GLY A 162 -9.34 -2.63 -5.33
CA GLY A 162 -8.31 -3.62 -4.99
C GLY A 162 -8.85 -4.95 -4.45
N PHE A 163 -10.15 -5.24 -4.59
CA PHE A 163 -10.79 -6.49 -4.15
C PHE A 163 -10.76 -7.61 -5.20
N ALA A 164 -10.29 -7.35 -6.42
CA ALA A 164 -10.13 -8.37 -7.45
C ALA A 164 -8.66 -8.62 -7.77
N GLN A 165 -8.37 -9.81 -8.30
CA GLN A 165 -7.03 -10.23 -8.70
C GLN A 165 -6.53 -9.35 -9.86
N PRO A 166 -5.21 -9.10 -9.94
CA PRO A 166 -4.60 -8.42 -11.07
C PRO A 166 -4.72 -9.24 -12.36
N ASP A 167 -4.47 -8.60 -13.50
CA ASP A 167 -4.30 -9.30 -14.77
C ASP A 167 -3.10 -10.27 -14.65
N GLU A 168 -3.19 -11.45 -15.27
CA GLU A 168 -2.08 -12.42 -15.27
C GLU A 168 -0.81 -11.85 -15.92
N LYS A 169 -0.96 -10.81 -16.76
CA LYS A 169 0.14 -10.14 -17.44
C LYS A 169 0.77 -9.00 -16.64
N ASP A 170 0.22 -8.64 -15.48
CA ASP A 170 0.78 -7.60 -14.62
C ASP A 170 1.68 -8.24 -13.56
N PHE A 171 2.96 -7.87 -13.56
CA PHE A 171 3.99 -8.38 -12.66
C PHE A 171 4.47 -7.29 -11.71
N VAL A 172 4.96 -7.71 -10.54
CA VAL A 172 5.73 -6.85 -9.63
C VAL A 172 7.08 -7.50 -9.35
N LYS A 173 8.16 -6.74 -9.54
CA LYS A 173 9.55 -7.16 -9.33
C LYS A 173 10.41 -5.94 -8.94
N ARG A 174 11.65 -6.18 -8.53
CA ARG A 174 12.64 -5.12 -8.24
C ARG A 174 13.55 -4.87 -9.42
N VAL A 175 13.84 -3.60 -9.72
CA VAL A 175 14.84 -3.18 -10.71
C VAL A 175 16.22 -3.49 -10.17
N ILE A 176 17.00 -4.27 -10.91
CA ILE A 176 18.36 -4.65 -10.56
C ILE A 176 19.38 -3.91 -11.44
N ALA A 177 19.10 -3.76 -12.72
CA ALA A 177 19.94 -3.04 -13.66
C ALA A 177 19.08 -2.28 -14.68
N THR A 178 19.64 -1.20 -15.21
CA THR A 178 19.02 -0.31 -16.21
C THR A 178 19.79 -0.38 -17.53
N GLY A 179 19.25 0.24 -18.58
CA GLY A 179 19.83 0.19 -19.92
C GLY A 179 21.32 0.55 -19.99
N GLY A 180 22.06 -0.23 -20.77
CA GLY A 180 23.51 -0.11 -20.95
C GLY A 180 24.34 -0.87 -19.91
N GLN A 181 23.77 -1.22 -18.75
CA GLN A 181 24.47 -1.99 -17.71
C GLN A 181 24.55 -3.48 -18.07
N THR A 182 25.59 -4.17 -17.61
CA THR A 182 25.75 -5.61 -17.76
C THR A 182 25.49 -6.32 -16.44
N VAL A 183 24.54 -7.25 -16.42
CA VAL A 183 24.15 -8.01 -15.23
C VAL A 183 24.52 -9.49 -15.40
N GLU A 184 25.06 -10.08 -14.34
CA GLU A 184 25.41 -11.50 -14.35
C GLU A 184 25.36 -12.12 -12.95
N CYS A 185 25.27 -13.44 -12.92
CA CYS A 185 25.38 -14.22 -11.71
C CYS A 185 26.48 -15.28 -11.85
N CYS A 186 27.33 -15.48 -10.86
CA CYS A 186 27.46 -14.77 -9.57
C CYS A 186 28.93 -14.81 -9.13
N ASP A 187 29.27 -14.01 -8.12
CA ASP A 187 30.58 -14.06 -7.49
C ASP A 187 30.73 -15.27 -6.55
N GLU A 188 31.92 -15.43 -5.95
CA GLU A 188 32.22 -16.52 -5.00
C GLU A 188 31.34 -16.49 -3.73
N GLU A 189 30.72 -15.34 -3.43
CA GLU A 189 29.83 -15.11 -2.30
C GLU A 189 28.34 -15.24 -2.68
N ASN A 190 28.03 -15.73 -3.89
CA ASN A 190 26.68 -15.94 -4.40
C ASN A 190 25.88 -14.63 -4.59
N ARG A 191 26.58 -13.52 -4.88
CA ARG A 191 25.98 -12.21 -5.18
C ARG A 191 25.89 -11.98 -6.68
N VAL A 192 24.80 -11.34 -7.10
CA VAL A 192 24.65 -10.83 -8.47
C VAL A 192 25.62 -9.68 -8.66
N LEU A 193 26.19 -9.57 -9.87
CA LEU A 193 27.05 -8.45 -10.25
C LEU A 193 26.35 -7.58 -11.29
N VAL A 194 26.58 -6.28 -11.20
CA VAL A 194 26.24 -5.31 -12.23
C VAL A 194 27.49 -4.53 -12.59
N ASP A 195 27.84 -4.51 -13.87
CA ASP A 195 29.08 -3.93 -14.41
C ASP A 195 30.36 -4.46 -13.74
N GLY A 196 30.29 -5.70 -13.22
CA GLY A 196 31.37 -6.38 -12.51
C GLY A 196 31.44 -6.08 -11.01
N ASP A 197 30.60 -5.17 -10.50
CA ASP A 197 30.53 -4.84 -9.07
C ASP A 197 29.44 -5.68 -8.39
N PRO A 198 29.71 -6.31 -7.23
CA PRO A 198 28.73 -7.09 -6.50
C PRO A 198 27.67 -6.21 -5.85
N LEU A 199 26.41 -6.67 -5.88
CA LEU A 199 25.28 -5.95 -5.30
C LEU A 199 25.18 -6.11 -3.77
N ASP A 200 24.70 -5.07 -3.08
CA ASP A 200 24.23 -5.10 -1.69
C ASP A 200 22.71 -5.32 -1.68
N GLU A 201 22.26 -6.49 -1.23
CA GLU A 201 20.86 -6.90 -1.42
C GLU A 201 20.22 -7.36 -0.10
N PRO A 202 20.02 -6.44 0.88
CA PRO A 202 19.48 -6.77 2.20
C PRO A 202 18.02 -7.25 2.18
N TYR A 203 17.34 -7.08 1.04
CA TYR A 203 15.95 -7.47 0.83
C TYR A 203 15.77 -8.91 0.32
N ILE A 204 16.86 -9.64 0.01
CA ILE A 204 16.75 -11.00 -0.52
C ILE A 204 16.15 -11.95 0.51
N PHE A 205 15.20 -12.75 0.04
CA PHE A 205 14.65 -13.87 0.75
C PHE A 205 14.95 -15.18 0.02
N TRP A 206 15.26 -16.22 0.80
CA TRP A 206 15.43 -17.59 0.33
C TRP A 206 14.31 -18.45 0.90
N GLN A 207 13.37 -18.86 0.04
CA GLN A 207 12.28 -19.72 0.47
C GLN A 207 12.81 -21.04 1.05
N PRO A 208 12.37 -21.43 2.26
CA PRO A 208 12.77 -22.70 2.87
C PRO A 208 12.46 -23.90 1.97
N GLY A 209 13.41 -24.82 1.86
CA GLY A 209 13.25 -26.07 1.09
C GLY A 209 13.64 -25.99 -0.39
N ARG A 210 14.10 -24.83 -0.89
CA ARG A 210 14.54 -24.65 -2.29
C ARG A 210 16.03 -24.36 -2.49
N GLY A 211 16.82 -24.44 -1.41
CA GLY A 211 18.24 -24.05 -1.42
C GLY A 211 18.43 -22.53 -1.37
N ASN A 212 19.68 -22.08 -1.22
CA ASN A 212 20.03 -20.67 -1.08
C ASN A 212 21.12 -20.23 -2.06
N THR A 213 21.23 -20.94 -3.19
CA THR A 213 22.21 -20.67 -4.26
C THR A 213 21.47 -20.07 -5.44
N GLN A 214 22.04 -19.01 -6.03
CA GLN A 214 21.53 -18.42 -7.26
C GLN A 214 21.77 -19.37 -8.43
N GLU A 215 20.82 -19.43 -9.36
CA GLU A 215 21.05 -20.11 -10.63
C GLU A 215 21.98 -19.24 -11.51
N PRO A 216 23.01 -19.82 -12.14
CA PRO A 216 23.89 -19.08 -13.04
C PRO A 216 23.12 -18.49 -14.22
N PHE A 217 23.40 -17.22 -14.54
CA PHE A 217 22.86 -16.55 -15.71
C PHE A 217 23.82 -15.45 -16.18
N GLY A 218 23.63 -15.03 -17.44
CA GLY A 218 24.42 -13.96 -18.03
C GLY A 218 25.84 -14.37 -18.40
N PRO A 219 26.69 -13.39 -18.73
CA PRO A 219 26.41 -11.94 -18.71
C PRO A 219 25.35 -11.50 -19.72
N VAL A 220 24.54 -10.52 -19.33
CA VAL A 220 23.52 -9.88 -20.18
C VAL A 220 23.70 -8.38 -20.13
N THR A 221 23.90 -7.74 -21.28
CA THR A 221 23.83 -6.28 -21.40
C THR A 221 22.37 -5.88 -21.58
N VAL A 222 21.85 -5.06 -20.68
CA VAL A 222 20.46 -4.59 -20.73
C VAL A 222 20.33 -3.57 -21.87
N PRO A 223 19.37 -3.73 -22.80
CA PRO A 223 19.14 -2.74 -23.85
C PRO A 223 18.81 -1.35 -23.26
N ASP A 224 19.19 -0.27 -23.95
CA ASP A 224 19.13 1.12 -23.44
C ASP A 224 17.74 1.55 -22.91
N ASP A 225 16.67 1.05 -23.52
CA ASP A 225 15.27 1.35 -23.18
C ASP A 225 14.60 0.24 -22.34
N HIS A 226 15.40 -0.57 -21.66
CA HIS A 226 14.95 -1.70 -20.87
C HIS A 226 15.49 -1.67 -19.43
N ILE A 227 14.83 -2.46 -18.58
CA ILE A 227 15.24 -2.73 -17.20
C ILE A 227 15.33 -4.22 -16.96
N TRP A 228 16.32 -4.64 -16.16
CA TRP A 228 16.46 -5.99 -15.66
C TRP A 228 15.78 -6.11 -14.30
N MET A 229 14.78 -6.98 -14.23
CA MET A 229 13.89 -7.12 -13.07
C MET A 229 14.09 -8.48 -12.39
N MET A 230 14.22 -8.52 -11.07
CA MET A 230 14.30 -9.76 -10.28
C MET A 230 13.34 -9.75 -9.10
N GLY A 231 12.89 -10.93 -8.68
CA GLY A 231 12.10 -11.09 -7.46
C GLY A 231 12.99 -11.06 -6.21
N ASP A 232 12.44 -10.57 -5.10
CA ASP A 232 13.13 -10.59 -3.80
C ASP A 232 13.22 -12.03 -3.25
N ASN A 233 12.26 -12.90 -3.59
CA ASN A 233 12.32 -14.33 -3.30
C ASN A 233 13.15 -15.06 -4.38
N ARG A 234 14.48 -15.10 -4.18
CA ARG A 234 15.45 -15.40 -5.24
C ARG A 234 15.38 -16.80 -5.82
N ASN A 235 14.95 -17.77 -5.01
CA ASN A 235 14.78 -19.17 -5.40
C ASN A 235 13.32 -19.55 -5.75
N ASN A 236 12.42 -18.56 -5.85
CA ASN A 236 11.03 -18.77 -6.24
C ASN A 236 10.45 -17.55 -6.97
N SER A 237 11.04 -17.19 -8.11
CA SER A 237 10.59 -16.06 -8.92
C SER A 237 10.83 -16.31 -10.41
N LEU A 238 9.77 -16.27 -11.21
CA LEU A 238 9.85 -16.28 -12.67
C LEU A 238 10.06 -14.84 -13.18
N ASP A 239 11.31 -14.39 -13.11
CA ASP A 239 11.73 -13.04 -13.47
C ASP A 239 12.68 -13.02 -14.69
N SER A 240 13.38 -11.91 -14.94
CA SER A 240 14.17 -11.70 -16.16
C SER A 240 15.21 -12.80 -16.41
N ARG A 241 15.66 -13.49 -15.36
CA ARG A 241 16.61 -14.60 -15.47
C ARG A 241 16.09 -15.76 -16.32
N VAL A 242 14.78 -16.01 -16.28
CA VAL A 242 14.13 -17.18 -16.90
C VAL A 242 13.06 -16.82 -17.92
N GLN A 243 12.43 -15.66 -17.79
CA GLN A 243 11.43 -15.16 -18.74
C GLN A 243 12.08 -14.91 -20.10
N GLY A 244 11.34 -15.16 -21.18
CA GLY A 244 11.90 -15.10 -22.54
C GLY A 244 13.01 -16.12 -22.83
N GLY A 245 13.27 -17.07 -21.92
CA GLY A 245 14.44 -17.95 -21.99
C GLY A 245 15.73 -17.35 -21.42
N GLY A 246 15.64 -16.22 -20.70
CA GLY A 246 16.77 -15.44 -20.21
C GLY A 246 17.40 -14.56 -21.29
N GLY A 247 18.61 -14.05 -21.02
CA GLY A 247 19.29 -13.12 -21.93
C GLY A 247 18.53 -11.81 -22.12
N GLU A 248 18.76 -11.10 -23.22
CA GLU A 248 18.13 -9.79 -23.48
C GLU A 248 16.59 -9.85 -23.52
N LEU A 249 16.00 -10.99 -23.92
CA LEU A 249 14.54 -11.18 -23.95
C LEU A 249 13.92 -11.26 -22.56
N GLY A 250 14.73 -11.47 -21.53
CA GLY A 250 14.32 -11.37 -20.14
C GLY A 250 14.10 -9.93 -19.70
N ALA A 251 14.77 -8.95 -20.32
CA ALA A 251 14.66 -7.54 -19.98
C ALA A 251 13.26 -6.99 -20.33
N VAL A 252 12.85 -5.95 -19.61
CA VAL A 252 11.51 -5.36 -19.70
C VAL A 252 11.61 -3.96 -20.31
N PRO A 253 10.89 -3.64 -21.39
CA PRO A 253 10.86 -2.28 -21.94
C PRO A 253 10.33 -1.26 -20.93
N LEU A 254 10.88 -0.05 -20.90
CA LEU A 254 10.42 1.03 -20.03
C LEU A 254 8.94 1.38 -20.25
N ASP A 255 8.46 1.30 -21.49
CA ASP A 255 7.06 1.56 -21.85
C ASP A 255 6.06 0.57 -21.22
N ASN A 256 6.54 -0.58 -20.75
CA ASN A 256 5.71 -1.57 -20.07
C ASN A 256 5.50 -1.25 -18.58
N VAL A 257 6.24 -0.28 -18.03
CA VAL A 257 6.15 0.11 -16.62
C VAL A 257 4.82 0.80 -16.33
N ILE A 258 4.11 0.32 -15.31
CA ILE A 258 2.82 0.87 -14.87
C ILE A 258 3.01 1.89 -13.74
N GLY A 259 3.91 1.61 -12.80
CA GLY A 259 4.17 2.51 -11.67
C GLY A 259 5.02 1.91 -10.56
N LYS A 260 5.44 2.75 -9.61
CA LYS A 260 6.27 2.38 -8.45
C LYS A 260 5.39 1.89 -7.30
N ALA A 261 5.68 0.72 -6.76
CA ALA A 261 5.06 0.20 -5.56
C ALA A 261 5.58 0.97 -4.34
N ARG A 262 4.70 1.62 -3.58
CA ARG A 262 5.11 2.51 -2.47
C ARG A 262 4.77 1.97 -1.09
N ILE A 263 3.56 1.45 -0.90
CA ILE A 263 3.03 1.14 0.44
C ILE A 263 2.12 -0.08 0.36
N VAL A 264 2.25 -1.00 1.31
CA VAL A 264 1.24 -2.06 1.56
C VAL A 264 0.08 -1.44 2.33
N VAL A 265 -1.10 -1.37 1.72
CA VAL A 265 -2.30 -0.74 2.27
C VAL A 265 -3.29 -1.74 2.86
N LEU A 266 -3.19 -3.02 2.52
CA LEU A 266 -3.95 -4.10 3.16
C LEU A 266 -3.11 -5.39 3.18
N PRO A 267 -3.32 -6.28 4.18
CA PRO A 267 -4.15 -6.09 5.37
C PRO A 267 -3.54 -5.04 6.35
N PRO A 268 -4.31 -4.44 7.27
CA PRO A 268 -3.81 -3.36 8.15
C PRO A 268 -2.64 -3.76 9.04
N GLN A 269 -2.52 -5.05 9.39
CA GLN A 269 -1.41 -5.60 10.16
C GLN A 269 -0.08 -5.56 9.41
N ARG A 270 -0.12 -5.37 8.09
CA ARG A 270 1.02 -5.34 7.16
C ARG A 270 1.28 -3.93 6.61
N TRP A 271 0.73 -2.88 7.23
CA TRP A 271 1.01 -1.51 6.80
C TRP A 271 2.50 -1.18 6.91
N GLN A 272 3.14 -1.08 5.75
CA GLN A 272 4.56 -0.76 5.64
C GLN A 272 4.84 -0.02 4.33
N GLY A 273 5.86 0.83 4.37
CA GLY A 273 6.48 1.36 3.16
C GLY A 273 7.30 0.26 2.46
N ILE A 274 7.38 0.35 1.14
CA ILE A 274 8.20 -0.55 0.32
C ILE A 274 9.53 0.15 0.07
N SER A 275 10.61 -0.47 0.55
CA SER A 275 11.97 0.07 0.42
C SER A 275 12.44 0.04 -1.04
N ASP A 276 13.07 1.13 -1.46
CA ASP A 276 13.77 1.32 -2.73
C ASP A 276 15.29 1.37 -2.52
N HIS A 277 15.81 0.56 -1.60
CA HIS A 277 17.26 0.42 -1.38
C HIS A 277 17.96 0.09 -2.70
N ASP A 278 18.83 0.99 -3.13
CA ASP A 278 19.64 0.86 -4.34
C ASP A 278 20.75 -0.18 -4.11
N PRO A 279 20.66 -1.35 -4.76
CA PRO A 279 21.61 -2.43 -4.52
C PRO A 279 22.98 -2.19 -5.15
N GLN A 280 23.10 -1.19 -6.04
CA GLN A 280 24.35 -0.85 -6.71
C GLN A 280 25.17 0.18 -5.92
N GLN A 281 24.57 0.83 -4.91
CA GLN A 281 25.30 1.76 -4.05
C GLN A 281 26.20 1.00 -3.08
N SER A 282 27.45 0.84 -3.47
CA SER A 282 28.50 0.26 -2.64
C SER A 282 28.67 1.03 -1.33
N VAL A 283 28.68 0.31 -0.21
CA VAL A 283 29.00 0.77 1.16
C VAL A 283 30.42 1.38 1.30
N LEU A 284 31.20 1.41 0.21
CA LEU A 284 32.62 1.75 0.17
C LEU A 284 32.95 3.06 -0.57
N SER A 285 31.96 3.85 -0.96
CA SER A 285 32.19 5.10 -1.70
C SER A 285 32.28 6.38 -0.85
N ALA A 286 32.45 6.27 0.47
CA ALA A 286 32.97 7.38 1.28
C ALA A 286 34.50 7.23 1.39
N PRO A 287 35.30 8.10 0.75
CA PRO A 287 36.73 8.10 0.97
C PRO A 287 37.04 8.22 2.47
N ALA A 288 37.94 7.37 2.98
CA ALA A 288 38.31 7.32 4.40
C ALA A 288 38.74 8.69 5.00
N TRP A 289 39.09 9.68 4.16
CA TRP A 289 39.40 11.04 4.60
C TRP A 289 38.17 11.85 5.08
N GLN A 290 36.94 11.45 4.73
CA GLN A 290 35.69 12.06 5.23
C GLN A 290 35.30 11.54 6.62
N ALA A 291 35.69 10.30 6.96
CA ALA A 291 35.48 9.72 8.29
C ALA A 291 36.39 10.34 9.38
N ALA A 292 37.42 11.09 8.97
CA ALA A 292 38.41 11.69 9.86
C ALA A 292 38.21 13.18 10.13
N VAL A 293 37.10 13.80 9.69
CA VAL A 293 36.78 15.18 10.06
C VAL A 293 35.93 15.15 11.34
N PRO A 294 36.51 15.35 12.54
CA PRO A 294 35.70 15.56 13.73
C PRO A 294 34.79 16.76 13.48
N ALA A 295 33.49 16.59 13.77
CA ALA A 295 32.45 17.60 13.60
C ALA A 295 32.72 18.96 14.28
N GLY A 296 33.83 19.11 15.01
CA GLY A 296 34.25 20.33 15.68
C GLY A 296 35.16 21.28 14.89
N LEU A 297 35.71 20.90 13.73
CA LEU A 297 36.65 21.79 13.00
C LEU A 297 35.98 22.84 12.10
N GLY A 298 34.72 22.62 11.69
CA GLY A 298 33.97 23.55 10.86
C GLY A 298 33.59 24.88 11.56
N LEU A 299 33.64 24.93 12.89
CA LEU A 299 33.23 26.11 13.67
C LEU A 299 34.39 27.05 14.03
N LEU A 300 35.65 26.63 13.91
CA LEU A 300 36.81 27.47 14.25
C LEU A 300 37.24 28.41 13.12
N GLY A 301 36.91 28.08 11.86
CA GLY A 301 37.25 28.91 10.70
C GLY A 301 36.35 30.13 10.47
N ALA A 302 35.11 30.10 10.96
CA ALA A 302 34.10 31.13 10.66
C ALA A 302 33.97 32.24 11.73
N PHE A 303 34.55 32.04 12.93
CA PHE A 303 34.38 32.99 14.04
C PHE A 303 35.33 34.21 14.03
N PRO A 304 36.59 34.14 13.54
CA PRO A 304 37.48 35.31 13.55
C PRO A 304 37.12 36.37 12.49
N THR A 305 36.53 35.96 11.36
CA THR A 305 36.27 36.85 10.22
C THR A 305 35.04 37.74 10.45
N LEU A 306 34.02 37.25 11.15
CA LEU A 306 32.83 38.04 11.51
C LEU A 306 33.09 39.03 12.65
N TRP A 307 34.00 38.73 13.58
CA TRP A 307 34.36 39.64 14.67
C TRP A 307 35.25 40.81 14.20
N LEU A 308 36.18 40.56 13.28
CA LEU A 308 37.06 41.60 12.74
C LEU A 308 36.29 42.57 11.81
N GLY A 309 35.33 42.07 11.01
CA GLY A 309 34.51 42.89 10.11
C GLY A 309 33.62 43.89 10.86
N ARG A 310 33.04 43.49 12.00
CA ARG A 310 32.18 44.37 12.82
C ARG A 310 32.94 45.51 13.50
N ARG A 311 34.25 45.35 13.76
CA ARG A 311 35.07 46.38 14.44
C ARG A 311 35.63 47.44 13.48
N LEU A 312 35.74 47.13 12.19
CA LEU A 312 36.24 48.06 11.17
C LEU A 312 35.13 48.95 10.57
N LEU A 313 33.88 48.49 10.56
CA LEU A 313 32.73 49.28 10.06
C LEU A 313 32.18 50.29 11.08
N GLY A 314 32.41 50.09 12.39
CA GLY A 314 31.93 51.00 13.44
C GLY A 314 32.77 52.27 13.68
N ARG A 315 33.81 52.51 12.87
CA ARG A 315 34.78 53.61 13.06
C ARG A 315 34.75 54.65 11.95
N ARG A 316 33.78 54.57 11.02
CA ARG A 316 33.68 55.45 9.84
C ARG A 316 32.54 56.48 9.89
N ASP A 317 31.74 56.48 10.97
CA ASP A 317 30.60 57.41 11.16
C ASP A 317 30.82 58.43 12.30
N ARG A 318 32.07 58.85 12.54
CA ARG A 318 32.39 60.00 13.39
C ARG A 318 33.53 60.80 12.78
N ASP A 319 33.20 61.54 11.73
CA ASP A 319 33.83 62.80 11.33
C ASP A 319 32.75 63.71 10.76
#